data_AF-A0A1E1WE04-F1
#
_entry.id   AF-A0A1E1WE04-F1
#
_cell.length_a   1.000
_cell.length_b   1.000
_cell.length_c   1.000
_cell.angle_alpha   90.00
_cell.angle_beta   90.00
_cell.angle_gamma   90.00
#
_symmetry.space_group_name_H-M   'P 1'
#
loop_
_entity.id
_entity.type
_entity.pdbx_description
1 polymer ?
#
loop_
_entity_poly.entity_id
_entity_poly.type
_entity_poly.pdbx_seq_one_letter_code
_entity_poly.pdbx_strand_id
1 'polypeptide(L)'
;PDSPTGLLAAVLQKFSMASNKSYRDLPDGGLNIFTREQILDNVMIYWTTNSITTSMRMYAESFASRHLDLGIDRIPSPVPTCVILAKNDVAVQPPFIIRMKHPNLLRTTILEGGHHLALEIPKQFADDVLASIEEFRKWHKEGKDEL
;
A
#
# COMPACT_ATOMS: atom_id res chain seq x y z
N PRO A 1 -8.20 3.38 -22.91
CA PRO A 1 -7.69 4.77 -23.05
C PRO A 1 -7.17 4.92 -24.48
N ASP A 2 -7.44 6.06 -25.12
CA ASP A 2 -7.13 6.19 -26.55
C ASP A 2 -5.65 6.49 -26.82
N SER A 3 -4.86 6.81 -25.78
CA SER A 3 -3.43 7.11 -25.87
C SER A 3 -2.59 6.21 -24.94
N PRO A 4 -1.71 5.36 -25.48
CA PRO A 4 -0.79 4.54 -24.68
C PRO A 4 0.24 5.39 -23.93
N THR A 5 0.70 6.49 -24.53
CA THR A 5 1.64 7.43 -23.92
C THR A 5 1.02 8.15 -22.71
N GLY A 6 -0.26 8.52 -22.81
CA GLY A 6 -0.98 9.14 -21.69
C GLY A 6 -1.15 8.19 -20.51
N LEU A 7 -1.49 6.91 -20.78
CA LEU A 7 -1.57 5.88 -19.74
C LEU A 7 -0.21 5.66 -19.07
N LEU A 8 0.84 5.49 -19.87
CA LEU A 8 2.20 5.29 -19.36
C LEU A 8 2.64 6.45 -18.47
N ALA A 9 2.47 7.70 -18.92
CA ALA A 9 2.84 8.88 -18.15
C ALA A 9 2.10 8.94 -16.79
N ALA A 10 0.80 8.63 -16.77
CA ALA A 10 0.01 8.60 -15.55
C ALA A 10 0.50 7.54 -14.55
N VAL A 11 0.87 6.35 -15.03
CA VAL A 11 1.41 5.28 -14.18
C VAL A 11 2.81 5.65 -13.66
N LEU A 12 3.70 6.10 -14.55
CA LEU A 12 5.07 6.51 -14.19
C LEU A 12 5.09 7.59 -13.11
N GLN A 13 4.21 8.58 -13.22
CA GLN A 13 4.07 9.63 -12.22
C GLN A 13 3.79 9.04 -10.82
N LYS A 14 2.92 8.02 -10.72
CA LYS A 14 2.57 7.39 -9.45
C LYS A 14 3.73 6.58 -8.88
N PHE A 15 4.44 5.82 -9.72
CA PHE A 15 5.63 5.07 -9.30
C PHE A 15 6.70 6.01 -8.75
N SER A 16 7.01 7.10 -9.46
CA SER A 16 7.98 8.11 -9.00
C SER A 16 7.59 8.73 -7.66
N MET A 17 6.41 9.37 -7.61
CA MET A 17 6.01 10.17 -6.45
C MET A 17 5.74 9.33 -5.20
N ALA A 18 5.24 8.10 -5.37
CA ALA A 18 4.88 7.23 -4.26
C ALA A 18 6.07 6.44 -3.70
N SER A 19 7.16 6.27 -4.48
CA SER A 19 8.40 5.68 -3.98
C SER A 19 9.21 6.67 -3.15
N ASN A 20 9.32 7.93 -3.59
CA ASN A 20 9.91 9.01 -2.79
C ASN A 20 9.44 10.37 -3.29
N LYS A 21 8.95 11.22 -2.39
CA LYS A 21 8.47 12.58 -2.73
C LYS A 21 9.56 13.44 -3.40
N SER A 22 10.83 13.24 -3.06
CA SER A 22 11.96 13.96 -3.65
C SER A 22 12.24 13.60 -5.10
N TYR A 23 11.74 12.45 -5.59
CA TYR A 23 11.99 12.02 -6.97
C TYR A 23 11.30 12.90 -8.01
N ARG A 24 10.29 13.67 -7.62
CA ARG A 24 9.63 14.64 -8.50
C ARG A 24 10.61 15.69 -9.05
N ASP A 25 11.66 15.99 -8.30
CA ASP A 25 12.64 17.01 -8.67
C ASP A 25 13.79 16.43 -9.53
N LEU A 26 13.79 15.11 -9.77
CA LEU A 26 14.74 14.42 -10.65
C LEU A 26 14.25 14.46 -12.11
N PRO A 27 15.16 14.66 -13.08
CA PRO A 27 14.80 14.74 -14.50
C PRO A 27 14.21 13.44 -15.07
N ASP A 28 14.54 12.29 -14.48
CA ASP A 28 14.05 10.96 -14.85
C ASP A 28 12.97 10.41 -13.89
N GLY A 29 12.57 11.21 -12.90
CA GLY A 29 11.60 10.81 -11.89
C GLY A 29 12.07 9.71 -10.93
N GLY A 30 13.37 9.40 -10.84
CA GLY A 30 13.89 8.38 -9.90
C GLY A 30 13.34 6.97 -10.13
N LEU A 31 12.93 6.66 -11.36
CA LEU A 31 12.31 5.38 -11.74
C LEU A 31 13.31 4.23 -11.89
N ASN A 32 14.60 4.50 -11.75
CA ASN A 32 15.70 3.54 -11.89
C ASN A 32 15.69 2.43 -10.82
N ILE A 33 14.91 2.57 -9.75
CA ILE A 33 14.70 1.51 -8.76
C ILE A 33 13.84 0.35 -9.28
N PHE A 34 13.13 0.55 -10.40
CA PHE A 34 12.36 -0.47 -11.09
C PHE A 34 12.99 -0.78 -12.46
N THR A 35 12.86 -2.03 -12.91
CA THR A 35 13.17 -2.34 -14.30
C THR A 35 12.07 -1.81 -15.22
N ARG A 36 12.40 -1.58 -16.49
CA ARG A 36 11.42 -1.10 -17.48
C ARG A 36 10.31 -2.12 -17.69
N GLU A 37 10.67 -3.40 -17.65
CA GLU A 37 9.75 -4.54 -17.77
C GLU A 37 8.74 -4.53 -16.63
N GLN A 38 9.17 -4.35 -15.37
CA GLN A 38 8.26 -4.31 -14.21
C GLN A 38 7.20 -3.21 -14.33
N ILE A 39 7.61 -2.01 -14.78
CA ILE A 39 6.69 -0.91 -15.02
C ILE A 39 5.74 -1.24 -16.19
N LEU A 40 6.29 -1.71 -17.31
CA LEU A 40 5.50 -2.02 -18.50
C LEU A 40 4.52 -3.14 -18.25
N ASP A 41 4.87 -4.17 -17.48
CA ASP A 41 3.96 -5.25 -17.10
C ASP A 41 2.73 -4.70 -16.37
N ASN A 42 2.94 -3.78 -15.41
CA ASN A 42 1.84 -3.11 -14.73
C ASN A 42 0.97 -2.28 -15.70
N VAL A 43 1.60 -1.51 -16.59
CA VAL A 43 0.89 -0.72 -17.61
C VAL A 43 0.09 -1.63 -18.56
N MET A 44 0.65 -2.77 -18.94
CA MET A 44 0.02 -3.72 -19.87
C MET A 44 -1.22 -4.38 -19.27
N ILE A 45 -1.27 -4.58 -17.95
CA ILE A 45 -2.51 -5.01 -17.26
C ILE A 45 -3.63 -3.99 -17.53
N TYR A 46 -3.39 -2.70 -17.33
CA TYR A 46 -4.40 -1.65 -17.60
C TYR A 46 -4.73 -1.49 -19.09
N TRP A 47 -3.73 -1.58 -19.95
CA TRP A 47 -3.88 -1.40 -21.40
C TRP A 47 -4.70 -2.53 -22.03
N THR A 48 -4.29 -3.79 -21.84
CA THR A 48 -4.92 -4.94 -22.49
C THR A 48 -6.33 -5.21 -22.00
N THR A 49 -6.63 -4.88 -20.74
CA THR A 49 -7.96 -5.05 -20.16
C THR A 49 -8.85 -3.81 -20.32
N ASN A 50 -8.32 -2.71 -20.88
CA ASN A 50 -8.99 -1.42 -21.00
C ASN A 50 -9.64 -0.93 -19.68
N SER A 51 -8.95 -1.14 -18.55
CA SER A 51 -9.53 -1.00 -17.21
C SER A 51 -9.16 0.29 -16.47
N ILE A 52 -8.48 1.23 -17.12
CA ILE A 52 -8.09 2.49 -16.45
C ILE A 52 -9.31 3.29 -15.97
N THR A 53 -10.38 3.36 -16.76
CA THR A 53 -11.58 4.13 -16.37
C THR A 53 -12.33 3.43 -15.24
N THR A 54 -12.47 2.10 -15.30
CA THR A 54 -13.20 1.33 -14.29
C THR A 54 -12.43 1.29 -12.96
N SER A 55 -11.11 1.21 -12.98
CA SER A 55 -10.29 1.34 -11.77
C SER A 55 -10.40 2.73 -11.13
N MET A 56 -10.45 3.80 -11.93
CA MET A 56 -10.62 5.16 -11.40
C MET A 56 -12.01 5.41 -10.79
N ARG A 57 -13.06 4.70 -11.23
CA ARG A 57 -14.41 4.83 -10.64
C ARG A 57 -14.43 4.47 -9.15
N MET A 58 -13.57 3.56 -8.70
CA MET A 58 -13.46 3.21 -7.29
C MET A 58 -13.21 4.45 -6.41
N TYR A 59 -12.38 5.40 -6.88
CA TYR A 59 -12.13 6.63 -6.15
C TYR A 59 -13.40 7.49 -6.03
N ALA A 60 -14.15 7.66 -7.13
CA ALA A 60 -15.39 8.44 -7.11
C ALA A 60 -16.41 7.85 -6.13
N GLU A 61 -16.54 6.51 -6.10
CA GLU A 61 -17.45 5.82 -5.18
C GLU A 61 -16.97 5.89 -3.72
N SER A 62 -15.67 5.73 -3.46
CA SER A 62 -15.09 5.81 -2.11
C SER A 62 -15.19 7.21 -1.51
N PHE A 63 -15.15 8.28 -2.32
CA PHE A 63 -15.30 9.66 -1.86
C PHE A 63 -16.73 10.20 -1.93
N ALA A 64 -17.70 9.41 -2.39
CA ALA A 64 -19.10 9.79 -2.36
C ALA A 64 -19.61 9.95 -0.92
N SER A 65 -20.45 10.96 -0.66
CA SER A 65 -20.99 11.23 0.69
C SER A 65 -21.61 9.97 1.31
N ARG A 66 -22.36 9.19 0.53
CA ARG A 66 -22.94 7.92 0.97
C ARG A 66 -21.92 6.94 1.57
N HIS A 67 -20.71 6.86 1.00
CA HIS A 67 -19.66 5.99 1.51
C HIS A 67 -19.01 6.58 2.75
N LEU A 68 -18.70 7.87 2.75
CA LEU A 68 -18.11 8.57 3.89
C LEU A 68 -19.02 8.57 5.12
N ASP A 69 -20.34 8.68 4.92
CA ASP A 69 -21.36 8.67 5.97
C ASP A 69 -21.45 7.32 6.70
N LEU A 70 -20.89 6.23 6.14
CA LEU A 70 -20.76 4.96 6.85
C LEU A 70 -19.83 5.07 8.07
N GLY A 71 -18.94 6.07 8.11
CA GLY A 71 -18.07 6.33 9.24
C GLY A 71 -17.11 5.18 9.58
N ILE A 72 -16.74 4.36 8.58
CA ILE A 72 -15.95 3.14 8.77
C ILE A 72 -14.65 3.41 9.53
N ASP A 73 -14.00 4.55 9.30
CA ASP A 73 -12.76 4.93 10.00
C ASP A 73 -12.92 5.03 11.53
N ARG A 74 -14.14 5.26 12.03
CA ARG A 74 -14.43 5.38 13.46
C ARG A 74 -14.72 4.04 14.13
N ILE A 75 -14.90 2.96 13.36
CA ILE A 75 -15.24 1.64 13.89
C ILE A 75 -13.94 0.85 14.11
N PRO A 76 -13.53 0.54 15.36
CA PRO A 76 -12.32 -0.21 15.63
C PRO A 76 -12.41 -1.65 15.11
N SER A 77 -11.30 -2.18 14.58
CA SER A 77 -11.19 -3.58 14.18
C SER A 77 -10.59 -4.42 15.31
N PRO A 78 -11.32 -5.41 15.86
CA PRO A 78 -10.80 -6.28 16.92
C PRO A 78 -9.83 -7.34 16.41
N VAL A 79 -9.57 -7.42 15.10
CA VAL A 79 -8.70 -8.44 14.52
C VAL A 79 -7.24 -8.15 14.88
N PRO A 80 -6.44 -9.16 15.27
CA PRO A 80 -5.00 -8.97 15.46
C PRO A 80 -4.37 -8.40 14.20
N THR A 81 -3.66 -7.28 14.35
CA THR A 81 -3.12 -6.51 13.22
C THR A 81 -1.61 -6.34 13.37
N CYS A 82 -0.88 -6.52 12.27
CA CYS A 82 0.53 -6.14 12.14
C CYS A 82 0.63 -5.09 11.02
N VAL A 83 1.46 -4.07 11.20
CA VAL A 83 1.59 -2.96 10.24
C VAL A 83 3.04 -2.77 9.81
N ILE A 84 3.23 -2.64 8.50
CA ILE A 84 4.49 -2.23 7.89
C ILE A 84 4.37 -0.76 7.48
N LEU A 85 5.31 0.06 7.95
CA LEU A 85 5.41 1.47 7.61
C LEU A 85 6.61 1.66 6.69
N ALA A 86 6.38 2.04 5.44
CA ALA A 86 7.46 2.42 4.55
C ALA A 86 7.92 3.85 4.87
N LYS A 87 9.22 4.07 4.99
CA LYS A 87 9.80 5.36 5.38
C LYS A 87 9.41 6.51 4.43
N ASN A 88 9.31 6.23 3.14
CA ASN A 88 8.99 7.23 2.12
C ASN A 88 7.55 7.13 1.61
N ASP A 89 6.66 6.41 2.31
CA ASP A 89 5.25 6.29 1.92
C ASP A 89 4.56 7.67 1.84
N VAL A 90 3.49 7.74 1.07
CA VAL A 90 2.71 8.95 0.85
C VAL A 90 2.10 9.44 2.17
N ALA A 91 1.62 8.51 3.00
CA ALA A 91 0.99 8.78 4.30
C ALA A 91 1.42 7.75 5.36
N VAL A 92 2.22 8.21 6.33
CA VAL A 92 2.65 7.41 7.48
C VAL A 92 1.97 7.92 8.74
N GLN A 93 1.38 7.02 9.52
CA GLN A 93 0.76 7.35 10.80
C GLN A 93 1.58 6.75 11.96
N PRO A 94 1.74 7.46 13.09
CA PRO A 94 2.42 6.92 14.26
C PRO A 94 1.61 5.78 14.90
N PRO A 95 2.26 4.82 15.57
CA PRO A 95 1.59 3.64 16.14
C PRO A 95 0.42 3.94 17.07
N PHE A 96 0.47 5.04 17.84
CA PHE A 96 -0.61 5.39 18.75
C PHE A 96 -1.91 5.76 18.01
N ILE A 97 -1.82 6.35 16.82
CA ILE A 97 -2.99 6.65 15.97
C ILE A 97 -3.54 5.36 15.37
N ILE A 98 -2.66 4.49 14.88
CA ILE A 98 -3.02 3.18 14.31
C ILE A 98 -3.79 2.34 15.34
N ARG A 99 -3.37 2.38 16.62
CA ARG A 99 -4.06 1.68 17.71
C ARG A 99 -5.50 2.14 17.94
N MET A 100 -5.87 3.36 17.57
CA MET A 100 -7.27 3.81 17.68
C MET A 100 -8.20 3.02 16.74
N LYS A 101 -7.71 2.67 15.55
CA LYS A 101 -8.43 1.83 14.58
C LYS A 101 -8.22 0.34 14.83
N HIS A 102 -7.02 -0.05 15.27
CA HIS A 102 -6.61 -1.43 15.49
C HIS A 102 -6.16 -1.64 16.95
N PRO A 103 -7.09 -1.83 17.90
CA PRO A 103 -6.77 -2.03 19.32
C PRO A 103 -5.79 -3.20 19.54
N ASN A 104 -5.94 -4.28 18.78
CA ASN A 104 -5.09 -5.48 18.85
C ASN A 104 -3.88 -5.38 17.89
N LEU A 105 -3.15 -4.27 17.93
CA LEU A 105 -1.94 -4.07 17.14
C LEU A 105 -0.76 -4.81 17.80
N LEU A 106 -0.35 -5.92 17.19
CA LEU A 106 0.69 -6.82 17.70
C LEU A 106 2.10 -6.33 17.36
N ARG A 107 2.29 -5.84 16.13
CA ARG A 107 3.61 -5.46 15.62
C ARG A 107 3.51 -4.24 14.71
N THR A 108 4.53 -3.37 14.79
CA THR A 108 4.75 -2.31 13.82
C THR A 108 6.22 -2.33 13.40
N THR A 109 6.46 -2.50 12.11
CA THR A 109 7.80 -2.49 11.52
C THR A 109 7.96 -1.26 10.65
N ILE A 110 9.13 -0.62 10.70
CA ILE A 110 9.49 0.43 9.75
C ILE A 110 10.52 -0.15 8.77
N LEU A 111 10.20 -0.11 7.48
CA LEU A 111 11.10 -0.55 6.41
C LEU A 111 11.54 0.64 5.56
N GLU A 112 12.68 0.48 4.88
CA GLU A 112 13.09 1.41 3.83
C GLU A 112 12.16 1.28 2.61
N GLY A 113 12.30 2.17 1.63
CA GLY A 113 11.41 2.21 0.46
C GLY A 113 10.18 3.09 0.63
N GLY A 114 9.30 3.07 -0.37
CA GLY A 114 8.05 3.84 -0.42
C GLY A 114 6.82 2.95 -0.60
N HIS A 115 5.84 3.45 -1.33
CA HIS A 115 4.49 2.89 -1.38
C HIS A 115 4.42 1.48 -1.98
N HIS A 116 5.27 1.15 -2.97
CA HIS A 116 5.24 -0.13 -3.66
C HIS A 116 6.15 -1.17 -2.98
N LEU A 117 6.06 -1.30 -1.65
CA LEU A 117 6.96 -2.10 -0.80
C LEU A 117 7.32 -3.48 -1.37
N ALA A 118 6.32 -4.26 -1.80
CA ALA A 118 6.54 -5.61 -2.33
C ALA A 118 7.35 -5.64 -3.63
N LEU A 119 7.30 -4.55 -4.42
CA LEU A 119 8.06 -4.42 -5.66
C LEU A 119 9.43 -3.77 -5.43
N GLU A 120 9.51 -2.80 -4.51
CA GLU A 120 10.74 -2.05 -4.20
C GLU A 120 11.74 -2.87 -3.37
N ILE A 121 11.26 -3.55 -2.32
CA ILE A 121 12.09 -4.31 -1.38
C ILE A 121 11.49 -5.71 -1.12
N PRO A 122 11.35 -6.56 -2.15
CA PRO A 122 10.58 -7.81 -2.10
C PRO A 122 10.99 -8.75 -0.96
N LYS A 123 12.31 -8.86 -0.71
CA LYS A 123 12.84 -9.72 0.35
C LYS A 123 12.45 -9.24 1.74
N GLN A 124 12.66 -7.95 2.03
CA GLN A 124 12.31 -7.38 3.33
C GLN A 124 10.80 -7.41 3.59
N PHE A 125 10.00 -7.15 2.55
CA PHE A 125 8.54 -7.27 2.63
C PHE A 125 8.11 -8.70 2.95
N ALA A 126 8.64 -9.71 2.23
CA ALA A 126 8.30 -11.11 2.45
C ALA A 126 8.72 -11.58 3.85
N ASP A 127 9.93 -11.23 4.30
CA ASP A 127 10.45 -11.59 5.61
C ASP A 127 9.56 -11.00 6.73
N ASP A 128 9.09 -9.76 6.59
CA ASP A 128 8.20 -9.14 7.59
C ASP A 128 6.78 -9.72 7.58
N VAL A 129 6.24 -10.08 6.41
CA VAL A 129 4.95 -10.80 6.31
C VAL A 129 5.04 -12.15 7.02
N LEU A 130 6.09 -12.92 6.79
CA LEU A 130 6.30 -14.20 7.47
C LEU A 130 6.46 -14.04 8.98
N ALA A 131 7.19 -13.02 9.43
CA ALA A 131 7.33 -12.72 10.84
C ALA A 131 5.98 -12.29 11.47
N SER A 132 5.17 -11.52 10.75
CA SER A 132 3.82 -11.12 11.17
C SER A 132 2.88 -12.33 11.30
N ILE A 133 2.98 -13.30 10.39
CA ILE A 133 2.22 -14.56 10.47
C ILE A 133 2.58 -15.34 11.74
N GLU A 134 3.85 -15.38 12.13
CA GLU A 134 4.26 -16.04 13.37
C GLU A 134 3.67 -15.36 14.61
N GLU A 135 3.63 -14.02 14.64
CA GLU A 135 2.94 -13.28 15.72
C GLU A 135 1.44 -13.59 15.79
N PHE A 136 0.76 -13.70 14.64
CA PHE A 136 -0.63 -14.14 14.62
C PHE A 136 -0.82 -15.56 15.15
N ARG A 137 0.11 -16.47 14.86
CA ARG A 137 0.08 -17.86 15.37
C ARG A 137 0.27 -17.90 16.88
N LYS A 138 1.13 -17.05 17.44
CA LYS A 138 1.33 -16.92 18.90
C LYS A 138 0.06 -16.38 19.57
N TRP A 139 -0.46 -15.26 19.08
CA TRP A 139 -1.69 -14.64 19.61
C TRP A 139 -2.88 -15.63 19.63
N HIS A 140 -3.02 -16.45 18.60
CA HIS A 140 -4.09 -17.44 18.54
C HIS A 140 -3.88 -18.64 19.49
N LYS A 141 -2.65 -18.97 19.86
CA LYS A 141 -2.37 -20.02 20.85
C LYS A 141 -2.69 -19.52 22.25
N GLU A 142 -2.26 -18.30 22.60
CA GLU A 142 -2.51 -17.67 23.89
C GLU A 142 -4.02 -17.54 24.17
N GLY A 143 -4.82 -17.13 23.18
CA GLY A 143 -6.27 -17.05 23.33
C GLY A 143 -7.01 -18.39 23.45
N LYS A 144 -6.34 -19.53 23.27
CA LYS A 144 -6.91 -20.88 23.52
C LYS A 144 -6.61 -21.41 24.90
N ASP A 145 -5.54 -20.94 25.56
CA ASP A 145 -5.16 -21.36 26.90
C ASP A 145 -5.99 -20.65 28.00
N GLU A 146 -6.76 -19.62 27.63
CA GLU A 146 -7.70 -18.90 28.51
C GLU A 146 -9.15 -19.44 28.51
N LEU A 147 -9.43 -20.52 27.76
CA LEU A 147 -10.74 -21.19 27.66
C LEU A 147 -10.68 -22.64 28.15
#